data_AF-A0A0R2YKH8-F1
#
_entry.id   AF-A0A0R2YKH8-F1
#
_cell.length_a   1.000
_cell.length_b   1.000
_cell.length_c   1.000
_cell.angle_alpha   90.00
_cell.angle_beta   90.00
_cell.angle_gamma   90.00
#
_symmetry.space_group_name_H-M   'P 1'
#
loop_
_entity.id
_entity.type
_entity.pdbx_description
1 polymer ?
#
loop_
_entity_poly.entity_id
_entity_poly.type
_entity_poly.pdbx_seq_one_letter_code
_entity_poly.pdbx_strand_id
1 'polypeptide(L)'
;MKKATIPKEKRSLSQGNTTIGTAKAPTKISRVLAYLLQDRSLNRFEAERLGDHCLHSTISSLTHGYGLNFARKSERVPNHWGLPCQVTRYSLPLSERKRASNVLKILCNIAAAKREVAA
;
A
#
# COMPACT_ATOMS: atom_id res chain seq x y z
N MET A 1 11.75 -28.80 -24.52
CA MET A 1 11.22 -27.42 -24.72
C MET A 1 12.23 -26.45 -24.11
N LYS A 2 12.84 -25.57 -24.91
CA LYS A 2 13.85 -24.60 -24.43
C LYS A 2 13.15 -23.42 -23.75
N LYS A 3 13.44 -23.13 -22.47
CA LYS A 3 12.93 -21.93 -21.79
C LYS A 3 13.71 -20.71 -22.28
N ALA A 4 13.00 -19.70 -22.76
CA ALA A 4 13.59 -18.41 -23.10
C ALA A 4 13.81 -17.59 -21.82
N THR A 5 15.07 -17.27 -21.51
CA THR A 5 15.44 -16.35 -20.43
C THR A 5 15.42 -14.93 -20.99
N ILE A 6 14.52 -14.10 -20.47
CA ILE A 6 14.41 -12.69 -20.87
C ILE A 6 15.57 -11.89 -20.24
N PRO A 7 16.31 -11.06 -21.01
CA PRO A 7 17.41 -10.24 -20.50
C PRO A 7 16.94 -9.21 -19.47
N LYS A 8 17.74 -8.99 -18.42
CA LYS A 8 17.48 -8.07 -17.29
C LYS A 8 17.24 -6.61 -17.70
N GLU A 9 17.65 -6.22 -18.89
CA GLU A 9 17.76 -4.84 -19.35
C GLU A 9 16.42 -4.18 -19.72
N LYS A 10 15.34 -4.96 -19.87
CA LYS A 10 13.99 -4.44 -20.16
C LYS A 10 13.07 -4.32 -18.93
N ARG A 11 13.63 -4.14 -17.73
CA ARG A 11 12.79 -3.78 -16.57
C ARG A 11 12.44 -2.31 -16.66
N SER A 12 11.23 -2.02 -17.12
CA SER A 12 10.66 -0.68 -17.17
C SER A 12 10.72 -0.04 -15.79
N LEU A 13 11.59 0.96 -15.63
CA LEU A 13 11.59 1.86 -14.48
C LEU A 13 10.40 2.81 -14.65
N SER A 14 9.22 2.42 -14.16
CA SER A 14 8.09 3.33 -14.07
C SER A 14 8.35 4.33 -12.95
N GLN A 15 8.96 5.47 -13.32
CA GLN A 15 9.04 6.64 -12.45
C GLN A 15 7.65 7.27 -12.35
N GLY A 16 6.82 6.73 -11.45
CA GLY A 16 5.60 7.40 -11.00
C GLY A 16 5.98 8.50 -10.01
N ASN A 17 5.71 9.76 -10.37
CA ASN A 17 5.84 10.92 -9.48
C ASN A 17 5.05 10.67 -8.18
N THR A 18 5.77 10.22 -7.15
CA THR A 18 5.21 9.82 -5.87
C THR A 18 5.28 11.03 -4.94
N THR A 19 4.12 11.46 -4.44
CA THR A 19 4.00 12.50 -3.42
C THR A 19 5.00 12.28 -2.28
N ILE A 20 5.81 13.31 -2.05
CA ILE A 20 7.10 13.36 -1.34
C ILE A 20 7.07 12.73 0.08
N GLY A 21 5.89 12.58 0.71
CA GLY A 21 5.72 11.93 2.01
C GLY A 21 5.70 10.39 2.01
N THR A 22 5.45 9.72 0.88
CA THR A 22 5.38 8.23 0.82
C THR A 22 6.65 7.58 0.28
N ALA A 23 7.52 8.34 -0.39
CA ALA A 23 8.78 7.84 -0.95
C ALA A 23 9.76 7.32 0.11
N LYS A 24 9.65 7.79 1.37
CA LYS A 24 10.50 7.35 2.49
C LYS A 24 10.02 6.05 3.17
N ALA A 25 8.81 5.57 2.88
CA ALA A 25 8.29 4.37 3.50
C ALA A 25 8.83 3.11 2.79
N PRO A 26 9.61 2.25 3.48
CA PRO A 26 10.50 1.28 2.84
C PRO A 26 9.79 0.07 2.23
N THR A 27 8.56 -0.24 2.68
CA THR A 27 7.77 -1.39 2.22
C THR A 27 6.41 -0.97 1.67
N LYS A 28 5.78 -1.82 0.85
CA LYS A 28 4.43 -1.56 0.32
C LYS A 28 3.40 -1.32 1.43
N ILE A 29 3.47 -2.08 2.52
CA ILE A 29 2.56 -1.94 3.68
C ILE A 29 2.76 -0.59 4.35
N SER A 30 4.03 -0.19 4.60
CA SER A 30 4.33 1.11 5.19
C SER A 30 3.93 2.28 4.30
N ARG A 31 4.02 2.16 2.96
CA ARG A 31 3.58 3.20 2.02
C ARG A 31 2.07 3.43 2.09
N VAL A 32 1.29 2.34 2.08
CA VAL A 32 -0.17 2.42 2.23
C VAL A 32 -0.55 3.05 3.57
N LEU A 33 0.07 2.61 4.67
CA LEU A 33 -0.22 3.16 6.00
C LEU A 33 0.16 4.65 6.10
N ALA A 34 1.32 5.04 5.58
CA ALA A 34 1.77 6.43 5.56
C ALA A 34 0.85 7.34 4.72
N TYR A 35 0.27 6.81 3.64
CA TYR A 35 -0.72 7.54 2.84
C TYR A 35 -2.03 7.74 3.60
N LEU A 36 -2.56 6.68 4.24
CA LEU A 36 -3.81 6.74 5.00
C LEU A 36 -3.70 7.64 6.25
N LEU A 37 -2.52 7.77 6.84
CA LEU A 37 -2.24 8.69 7.95
C LEU A 37 -2.36 10.18 7.59
N GLN A 38 -2.31 10.55 6.31
CA GLN A 38 -2.42 11.94 5.83
C GLN A 38 -3.87 12.36 5.55
N ASP A 39 -4.83 11.81 6.29
CA ASP A 39 -6.26 12.11 6.16
C ASP A 39 -6.84 11.68 4.81
N ARG A 40 -6.19 10.70 4.18
CA ARG A 40 -6.61 10.19 2.87
C ARG A 40 -7.31 8.85 2.99
N SER A 41 -8.07 8.51 1.96
CA SER A 41 -8.67 7.20 1.76
C SER A 41 -8.13 6.55 0.49
N LEU A 42 -8.22 5.22 0.40
CA LEU A 42 -7.80 4.47 -0.77
C LEU A 42 -8.82 3.38 -1.11
N ASN A 43 -9.08 3.20 -2.40
CA ASN A 43 -9.55 1.94 -2.95
C ASN A 43 -8.41 1.19 -3.66
N ARG A 44 -8.69 -0.03 -4.13
CA ARG A 44 -7.67 -0.91 -4.74
C ARG A 44 -6.98 -0.31 -5.97
N PHE A 45 -7.69 0.49 -6.77
CA PHE A 45 -7.13 1.08 -7.99
C PHE A 45 -6.21 2.26 -7.68
N GLU A 46 -6.55 3.04 -6.66
CA GLU A 46 -5.68 4.12 -6.17
C GLU A 46 -4.42 3.57 -5.49
N ALA A 47 -4.55 2.47 -4.74
CA ALA A 47 -3.44 1.83 -4.04
C ALA A 47 -2.38 1.24 -4.99
N GLU A 48 -2.77 0.84 -6.20
CA GLU A 48 -1.83 0.39 -7.23
C GLU A 48 -0.78 1.46 -7.57
N ARG A 49 -1.16 2.75 -7.54
CA ARG A 49 -0.24 3.87 -7.76
C ARG A 49 0.82 4.00 -6.67
N LEU A 50 0.60 3.39 -5.50
CA LEU A 50 1.55 3.29 -4.39
C LEU A 50 2.38 1.99 -4.44
N GLY A 51 2.18 1.18 -5.49
CA GLY A 51 2.80 -0.13 -5.67
C GLY A 51 2.16 -1.23 -4.80
N ASP A 52 0.89 -1.10 -4.43
CA ASP A 52 0.15 -2.15 -3.74
C ASP A 52 -1.03 -2.67 -4.57
N HIS A 53 -0.87 -3.85 -5.17
CA HIS A 53 -1.89 -4.48 -6.00
C HIS A 53 -2.98 -5.22 -5.19
N CYS A 54 -2.71 -5.49 -3.90
CA CYS A 54 -3.58 -6.31 -3.05
C CYS A 54 -3.99 -5.55 -1.78
N LEU A 55 -4.63 -4.38 -1.95
CA LEU A 55 -5.02 -3.51 -0.84
C LEU A 55 -5.82 -4.24 0.26
N HIS A 56 -6.76 -5.11 -0.13
CA HIS A 56 -7.58 -5.85 0.83
C HIS A 56 -6.73 -6.72 1.77
N SER A 57 -5.72 -7.39 1.22
CA SER A 57 -4.76 -8.19 1.99
C SER A 57 -3.87 -7.31 2.86
N THR A 58 -3.39 -6.18 2.34
CA THR A 58 -2.60 -5.21 3.11
C THR A 58 -3.37 -4.69 4.33
N ILE A 59 -4.63 -4.30 4.14
CA ILE A 59 -5.51 -3.88 5.25
C ILE A 59 -5.76 -5.03 6.23
N SER A 60 -5.95 -6.25 5.76
CA SER A 60 -6.08 -7.43 6.63
C SER A 60 -4.82 -7.65 7.49
N SER A 61 -3.62 -7.55 6.90
CA SER A 61 -2.37 -7.65 7.64
C SER A 61 -2.22 -6.53 8.68
N LEU A 62 -2.61 -5.30 8.35
CA LEU A 62 -2.61 -4.17 9.30
C LEU A 62 -3.61 -4.38 10.43
N THR A 63 -4.77 -4.96 10.14
CA THR A 63 -5.83 -5.22 11.13
C THR A 63 -5.42 -6.33 12.09
N HIS A 64 -5.10 -7.51 11.58
CA HIS A 64 -4.84 -8.69 12.40
C HIS A 64 -3.42 -8.74 12.95
N GLY A 65 -2.44 -8.23 12.21
CA GLY A 65 -1.03 -8.25 12.62
C GLY A 65 -0.65 -7.09 13.54
N TYR A 66 -1.34 -5.95 13.45
CA TYR A 66 -0.99 -4.73 14.19
C TYR A 66 -2.15 -4.11 14.98
N GLY A 67 -3.34 -4.72 14.94
CA GLY A 67 -4.51 -4.29 15.72
C GLY A 67 -5.08 -2.93 15.27
N LEU A 68 -4.90 -2.55 14.00
CA LEU A 68 -5.45 -1.30 13.47
C LEU A 68 -6.87 -1.49 12.94
N ASN A 69 -7.77 -0.58 13.30
CA ASN A 69 -9.11 -0.57 12.74
C ASN A 69 -9.22 0.39 11.55
N PHE A 70 -9.91 -0.04 10.50
CA PHE A 70 -10.16 0.76 9.31
C PHE A 70 -11.65 0.89 9.05
N ALA A 71 -12.08 2.10 8.71
CA ALA A 71 -13.43 2.31 8.20
C ALA A 71 -13.51 1.79 6.75
N ARG A 72 -14.60 1.09 6.45
CA ARG A 72 -14.85 0.44 5.15
C ARG A 72 -16.12 1.01 4.56
N LYS A 73 -16.07 1.53 3.34
CA LYS A 73 -17.23 2.03 2.60
C LYS A 73 -17.30 1.37 1.23
N SER A 74 -18.48 0.89 0.84
CA SER A 74 -18.71 0.41 -0.53
C SER A 74 -18.70 1.60 -1.50
N GLU A 75 -17.96 1.46 -2.60
CA GLU A 75 -17.79 2.46 -3.65
C GLU A 75 -17.98 1.80 -5.01
N ARG A 76 -18.65 2.49 -5.94
CA ARG A 76 -18.78 2.06 -7.34
C ARG A 76 -17.77 2.83 -8.18
N VAL A 77 -16.88 2.12 -8.87
CA VAL A 77 -15.86 2.68 -9.75
C VAL A 77 -16.17 2.31 -11.20
N PRO A 78 -16.16 3.27 -12.14
CA PRO A 78 -16.36 2.98 -13.56
C PRO A 78 -15.38 1.92 -14.07
N ASN A 79 -15.84 1.06 -14.98
CA ASN A 79 -14.97 0.17 -15.74
C ASN A 79 -15.23 0.36 -17.25
N HIS A 80 -14.38 -0.23 -18.08
CA HIS A 80 -14.49 -0.11 -19.54
C HIS A 80 -15.61 -0.96 -20.17
N TRP A 81 -16.34 -1.76 -19.38
CA TRP A 81 -17.35 -2.71 -19.88
C TRP A 81 -18.78 -2.33 -19.48
N GLY A 82 -19.03 -1.03 -19.29
CA GLY A 82 -20.38 -0.46 -19.16
C GLY A 82 -21.02 -0.52 -17.78
N LEU A 83 -20.66 -1.50 -16.93
CA LEU A 83 -21.20 -1.61 -15.57
C LEU A 83 -20.13 -1.32 -14.51
N PRO A 84 -20.33 -0.36 -13.59
CA PRO A 84 -19.32 -0.02 -12.60
C PRO A 84 -18.98 -1.21 -11.69
N CYS A 85 -17.71 -1.35 -11.34
CA CYS A 85 -17.22 -2.33 -10.38
C CYS A 85 -17.45 -1.84 -8.95
N GLN A 86 -17.91 -2.72 -8.07
CA GLN A 86 -17.96 -2.42 -6.64
C GLN A 86 -16.60 -2.69 -6.00
N VAL A 87 -16.09 -1.71 -5.27
CA VAL A 87 -14.85 -1.80 -4.50
C VAL A 87 -15.06 -1.28 -3.09
N THR A 88 -14.15 -1.64 -2.19
CA THR A 88 -14.12 -1.10 -0.83
C THR A 88 -13.14 0.06 -0.76
N ARG A 89 -13.62 1.21 -0.29
CA ARG A 89 -12.79 2.34 0.11
C ARG A 89 -12.45 2.21 1.59
N TYR A 90 -11.16 2.31 1.88
CA TYR A 90 -10.60 2.26 3.22
C TYR A 90 -10.16 3.65 3.65
N SER A 91 -10.40 3.97 4.92
CA SER A 91 -9.86 5.15 5.59
C SER A 91 -9.46 4.80 7.02
N LEU A 92 -8.51 5.57 7.56
CA LEU A 92 -8.07 5.42 8.94
C LEU A 92 -8.87 6.38 9.84
N PRO A 93 -9.67 5.87 10.80
CA PRO A 93 -10.37 6.73 11.76
C PRO A 93 -9.40 7.58 12.59
N LEU A 94 -9.86 8.75 13.05
CA LEU A 94 -9.04 9.65 13.87
C LEU A 94 -8.52 8.97 15.14
N SER A 95 -9.34 8.12 15.76
CA SER A 95 -9.01 7.35 16.96
C SER A 95 -7.80 6.42 16.78
N GLU A 96 -7.56 5.93 15.57
CA GLU A 96 -6.51 4.95 15.27
C GLU A 96 -5.18 5.60 14.88
N ARG A 97 -5.14 6.93 14.67
CA ARG A 97 -3.96 7.64 14.14
C ARG A 97 -2.71 7.50 15.00
N LYS A 98 -2.87 7.61 16.32
CA LYS A 98 -1.75 7.49 17.26
C LYS A 98 -1.14 6.09 17.18
N ARG A 99 -1.98 5.05 17.17
CA ARG A 99 -1.55 3.66 17.02
C ARG A 99 -0.90 3.42 15.65
N ALA A 100 -1.54 3.85 14.57
CA ALA A 100 -1.03 3.73 13.21
C ALA A 100 0.34 4.42 13.03
N SER A 101 0.54 5.58 13.64
CA SER A 101 1.84 6.28 13.62
C SER A 101 2.93 5.47 14.31
N ASN A 102 2.62 4.81 15.42
CA ASN A 102 3.55 3.92 16.11
C ASN A 102 3.85 2.66 15.28
N VAL A 103 2.83 2.05 14.68
CA VAL A 103 3.00 0.92 13.76
C VAL A 103 3.87 1.29 12.57
N LEU A 104 3.69 2.48 12.00
CA LEU A 104 4.52 2.97 10.91
C LEU A 104 6.00 3.06 11.32
N LYS A 105 6.29 3.60 12.51
CA LYS A 105 7.66 3.63 13.05
C LYS A 105 8.25 2.23 13.19
N ILE A 106 7.48 1.28 13.74
CA ILE A 106 7.89 -0.12 13.87
C ILE A 106 8.22 -0.73 12.50
N LEU A 107 7.34 -0.55 11.51
CA LEU A 107 7.54 -1.06 10.15
C LEU A 107 8.81 -0.47 9.49
N CYS A 108 9.06 0.83 9.69
CA CYS A 108 10.27 1.48 9.18
C CYS A 108 11.54 0.94 9.85
N ASN A 109 11.53 0.77 11.17
CA ASN A 109 12.67 0.23 11.92
C ASN A 109 12.98 -1.21 11.53
N ILE A 110 11.96 -2.07 11.40
CA ILE A 110 12.12 -3.46 10.93
C ILE A 110 12.75 -3.49 9.53
N ALA A 111 12.30 -2.61 8.64
CA ALA A 111 12.85 -2.56 7.29
C ALA A 111 14.29 -2.02 7.24
N ALA A 112 14.66 -1.10 8.12
CA ALA A 112 16.04 -0.64 8.26
C ALA A 112 16.96 -1.79 8.73
N ALA A 113 16.58 -2.49 9.81
CA ALA A 113 17.33 -3.63 10.32
C ALA A 113 17.51 -4.75 9.27
N LYS A 114 16.46 -5.04 8.48
CA LYS A 114 16.55 -6.03 7.39
C LYS A 114 17.51 -5.63 6.27
N ARG A 115 17.73 -4.34 6.04
CA ARG A 115 18.69 -3.86 5.02
C ARG A 115 20.12 -4.02 5.50
N GLU A 116 20.39 -3.77 6.77
CA GLU A 116 21.72 -3.95 7.36
C GLU A 116 22.16 -5.41 7.34
N VAL A 117 21.25 -6.36 7.60
CA VAL A 117 21.57 -7.81 7.56
C VAL A 117 21.82 -8.31 6.13
N ALA A 118 21.30 -7.62 5.12
CA ALA A 118 21.43 -8.03 3.71
C ALA A 118 22.59 -7.36 2.97
N ALA A 119 23.28 -6.41 3.61
CA ALA A 119 24.44 -5.67 3.09
C ALA A 119 25.74 -6.37 3.51
#